data_AF-A0A7Z2GSD2-F1
#
_entry.id   AF-A0A7Z2GSD2-F1
#
_cell.length_a   1.000
_cell.length_b   1.000
_cell.length_c   1.000
_cell.angle_alpha   90.00
_cell.angle_beta   90.00
_cell.angle_gamma   90.00
#
_symmetry.space_group_name_H-M   'P 1'
#
loop_
_entity.id
_entity.type
_entity.pdbx_description
1 polymer ?
#
loop_
_entity_poly.entity_id
_entity_poly.type
_entity_poly.pdbx_seq_one_letter_code
_entity_poly.pdbx_strand_id
1 'polypeptide(L)' 'MASQAASRDEQEHACRGDAIHYCSSEIPNKEKITACMKQHYDELSPPCKAMFKRPPKGGSS' A
#
# COMPACT_ATOMS: atom_id res chain seq x y z
N MET A 1 -2.06 -11.93 -23.86
CA MET A 1 -2.46 -11.73 -22.45
C MET A 1 -1.20 -11.49 -21.63
N ALA A 2 -0.85 -10.24 -21.33
CA ALA A 2 0.26 -9.94 -20.43
C ALA A 2 0.15 -8.48 -19.98
N SER A 3 -0.48 -8.22 -18.83
CA SER A 3 -0.34 -6.92 -18.15
C SER A 3 -0.69 -7.07 -16.68
N GLN A 4 0.03 -7.94 -15.95
CA GLN A 4 0.07 -7.86 -14.49
C GLN A 4 1.02 -6.71 -14.10
N ALA A 5 0.64 -5.50 -14.51
CA ALA A 5 1.26 -4.27 -14.08
C ALA A 5 0.14 -3.48 -13.42
N ALA A 6 -0.14 -3.80 -12.16
CA ALA A 6 -1.03 -2.99 -11.35
C ALA A 6 -0.50 -1.55 -11.43
N SER A 7 -1.29 -0.67 -12.05
CA SER A 7 -0.93 0.72 -12.26
C SER A 7 -0.63 1.37 -10.90
N ARG A 8 0.17 2.44 -10.84
CA ARG A 8 0.45 3.14 -9.58
C ARG A 8 -0.84 3.51 -8.82
N ASP A 9 -1.89 3.87 -9.56
CA ASP A 9 -3.23 4.10 -9.04
C ASP A 9 -3.81 2.86 -8.34
N GLU A 10 -3.77 1.70 -8.99
CA GLU A 10 -4.24 0.44 -8.41
C GLU A 10 -3.42 0.03 -7.16
N GLN A 11 -2.12 0.31 -7.14
CA GLN A 11 -1.27 0.04 -5.98
C GLN A 11 -1.60 0.96 -4.80
N GLU A 12 -1.80 2.26 -5.07
CA GLU A 12 -2.23 3.23 -4.05
C GLU A 12 -3.63 2.87 -3.52
N HIS A 13 -4.53 2.42 -4.40
CA HIS A 13 -5.88 2.01 -4.03
C HIS A 13 -5.87 0.73 -3.18
N ALA A 14 -5.03 -0.25 -3.55
CA ALA A 14 -4.85 -1.48 -2.77
C ALA A 14 -4.30 -1.17 -1.37
N CYS A 15 -3.31 -0.29 -1.28
CA CYS A 15 -2.72 0.10 0.00
C CYS A 15 -3.70 0.90 0.88
N ARG A 16 -4.57 1.71 0.27
CA ARG A 16 -5.70 2.35 0.95
C ARG A 16 -6.73 1.33 1.42
N GLY A 17 -7.03 0.31 0.61
CA GLY A 17 -7.92 -0.79 0.97
C GLY A 17 -7.42 -1.54 2.20
N ASP A 18 -6.14 -1.93 2.21
CA ASP A 18 -5.50 -2.58 3.35
C ASP A 18 -5.49 -1.67 4.59
N ALA A 19 -5.17 -0.39 4.43
CA ALA A 19 -5.18 0.57 5.53
C ALA A 19 -6.57 0.72 6.15
N ILE A 20 -7.65 0.72 5.35
CA ILE A 20 -9.02 0.77 5.88
C ILE A 20 -9.39 -0.58 6.51
N HIS A 21 -8.98 -1.68 5.92
CA HIS A 21 -9.33 -3.01 6.40
C HIS A 21 -8.67 -3.34 7.75
N TYR A 22 -7.35 -3.17 7.83
CA TYR A 22 -6.54 -3.52 9.00
C TYR A 22 -6.38 -2.36 9.98
N CYS A 23 -6.27 -1.11 9.49
CA CYS A 23 -5.93 0.07 10.29
C CYS A 23 -7.06 1.11 10.35
N SER A 24 -8.33 0.72 10.12
CA SER A 24 -9.48 1.65 10.14
C SER A 24 -9.59 2.43 11.44
N SER A 25 -9.25 1.83 12.58
CA SER A 25 -9.26 2.49 13.89
C SER A 25 -8.27 3.66 14.00
N GLU A 26 -7.23 3.65 13.16
CA GLU A 26 -6.21 4.69 13.14
C GLU A 26 -6.55 5.83 12.16
N ILE A 27 -7.56 5.66 11.29
CA ILE A 27 -8.05 6.72 10.39
C ILE A 27 -8.68 7.85 11.22
N PRO A 28 -8.39 9.14 10.92
CA PRO A 28 -7.64 9.66 9.78
C PRO A 28 -6.14 9.91 10.03
N ASN A 29 -5.56 9.43 11.13
CA ASN A 29 -4.18 9.72 11.53
C ASN A 29 -3.17 8.95 10.66
N LYS A 30 -2.64 9.59 9.62
CA LYS A 30 -1.66 9.00 8.71
C LYS A 30 -0.42 8.41 9.40
N GLU A 31 0.07 9.04 10.47
CA GLU A 31 1.23 8.55 11.22
C GLU A 31 0.95 7.21 11.89
N LYS A 32 -0.20 7.12 12.55
CA LYS A 32 -0.70 5.91 13.19
C LYS A 32 -1.01 4.81 12.18
N ILE A 33 -1.66 5.14 11.06
CA ILE A 33 -1.88 4.21 9.95
C ILE A 33 -0.54 3.67 9.44
N THR A 34 0.47 4.53 9.23
CA THR A 34 1.80 4.09 8.76
C THR A 34 2.46 3.16 9.77
N ALA A 35 2.33 3.42 11.07
CA ALA A 35 2.81 2.53 12.11
C ALA A 35 2.08 1.19 12.09
N CYS A 36 0.75 1.21 12.05
CA CYS A 36 -0.10 0.02 11.94
C CYS A 36 0.25 -0.81 10.69
N MET A 37 0.33 -0.20 9.51
CA MET A 37 0.71 -0.89 8.27
C MET A 37 2.11 -1.49 8.32
N LYS A 38 3.06 -0.86 9.02
CA LYS A 38 4.39 -1.45 9.25
C LYS A 38 4.33 -2.67 10.17
N GLN A 39 3.47 -2.66 11.18
CA GLN A 39 3.27 -3.81 12.06
C GLN A 39 2.53 -4.96 11.34
N HIS A 40 1.53 -4.62 10.54
CA HIS A 40 0.75 -5.53 9.72
C HIS A 40 1.37 -5.76 8.33
N TYR A 41 2.67 -5.47 8.14
CA TYR A 41 3.33 -5.58 6.84
C TYR A 41 3.20 -6.98 6.24
N ASP A 42 3.12 -8.02 7.07
CA ASP A 42 2.92 -9.39 6.60
C ASP A 42 1.47 -9.67 6.13
N GLU A 43 0.49 -8.93 6.62
CA GLU A 43 -0.93 -9.03 6.27
C GLU A 43 -1.32 -8.11 5.10
N LEU A 44 -0.52 -7.09 4.80
CA LEU A 44 -0.77 -6.19 3.67
C LEU A 44 -0.81 -6.94 2.33
N SER A 45 -1.53 -6.39 1.35
CA SER A 45 -1.54 -6.92 0.00
C SER A 45 -0.14 -6.77 -0.65
N PRO A 46 0.30 -7.73 -1.48
CA PRO A 46 1.56 -7.65 -2.21
C PRO A 46 1.85 -6.30 -2.91
N PRO A 47 0.89 -5.65 -3.61
CA PRO A 47 1.12 -4.34 -4.21
C PRO A 47 1.39 -3.23 -3.17
N CYS A 48 0.76 -3.30 -2.00
CA CYS A 48 0.98 -2.34 -0.92
C CYS A 48 2.33 -2.57 -0.24
N LYS A 49 2.72 -3.84 -0.01
CA LYS A 49 4.04 -4.20 0.53
C LYS A 49 5.19 -3.67 -0.33
N ALA A 50 5.00 -3.62 -1.65
CA ALA A 50 5.97 -3.09 -2.59
C ALA A 50 6.24 -1.58 -2.38
N MET A 51 5.29 -0.82 -1.85
CA MET A 51 5.45 0.61 -1.53
C MET A 51 6.36 0.85 -0.33
N PHE A 52 6.43 -0.07 0.64
CA PHE A 52 7.20 0.11 1.88
C PHE A 52 8.69 -0.26 1.77
N LYS A 53 9.17 -0.81 0.65
CA LYS A 53 10.58 -1.22 0.47
C LYS A 53 11.23 -0.65 -0.81
N ARG A 54 11.72 0.59 -0.71
CA ARG A 54 12.66 1.37 -1.58
C ARG A 54 12.32 1.53 -3.10
N PRO A 55 12.41 2.75 -3.69
CA PRO A 55 12.35 2.98 -5.15
C PRO A 55 13.76 2.83 -5.80
N PRO A 56 13.98 2.88 -7.14
CA PRO A 56 13.06 3.16 -8.27
C PRO A 56 13.17 2.19 -9.50
N LYS A 57 12.13 2.13 -10.36
CA LYS A 57 12.25 2.35 -11.83
C LYS A 57 10.90 2.28 -12.57
N GLY A 58 10.42 3.45 -13.02
CA GLY A 58 9.54 3.66 -14.17
C GLY A 58 8.03 3.52 -13.90
N GLY A 59 7.22 4.58 -13.90
CA GLY A 59 7.47 5.97 -14.21
C GLY A 59 6.38 6.85 -13.62
N SER A 60 6.78 8.07 -13.29
CA SER A 60 5.89 9.21 -13.22
C SER A 60 5.37 9.54 -14.61
N SER A 61 4.11 9.97 -14.63
CA SER A 61 3.32 10.55 -15.73
C SER A 61 2.48 9.58 -16.55
#